data_AF-A0A7W2HUM7-F1
#
_entry.id   AF-A0A7W2HUM7-F1
#
_cell.length_a   1.000
_cell.length_b   1.000
_cell.length_c   1.000
_cell.angle_alpha   90.00
_cell.angle_beta   90.00
_cell.angle_gamma   90.00
#
_symmetry.space_group_name_H-M   'P 1'
#
loop_
_entity.id
_entity.type
_entity.pdbx_description
1 polymer ?
#
loop_
_entity_poly.entity_id
_entity_poly.type
_entity_poly.pdbx_seq_one_letter_code
_entity_poly.pdbx_strand_id
1 'polypeptide(L)' 'MAGSSHGHTPAAWTGVIIAFIGFCVAGVFMVAAQPAGFWAGMALILLGGVVGGIMRMMGLGQPKHTHPVHEAKG' A
#
# COMPACT_ATOMS: atom_id res chain seq x y z
N MET A 1 -3.53 22.16 11.17
CA MET A 1 -2.07 21.99 11.18
C MET A 1 -1.73 20.62 10.58
N ALA A 2 -1.38 20.54 9.29
CA ALA A 2 -0.93 19.29 8.66
C ALA A 2 0.56 19.04 9.01
N GLY A 3 0.83 18.92 10.30
CA GLY A 3 2.17 18.73 10.85
C GLY A 3 2.26 17.31 11.39
N SER A 4 2.56 16.34 10.54
CA SER A 4 3.09 15.06 10.99
C SER A 4 3.60 14.29 9.78
N SER A 5 4.89 13.94 9.83
CA SER A 5 5.57 13.06 8.90
C SER A 5 4.79 11.76 8.69
N HIS A 6 3.96 11.70 7.64
CA HIS A 6 3.12 10.55 7.31
C HIS A 6 3.39 10.16 5.85
N GLY A 7 4.12 9.06 5.64
CA GLY A 7 4.07 8.25 4.42
C GLY A 7 4.16 8.98 3.06
N HIS A 8 4.92 10.08 2.95
CA HIS A 8 5.05 10.84 1.70
C HIS A 8 5.94 10.18 0.64
N THR A 9 6.42 8.96 0.89
CA THR A 9 7.13 8.20 -0.13
C THR A 9 6.16 7.70 -1.21
N PRO A 10 6.41 7.97 -2.50
CA PRO A 10 5.58 7.50 -3.61
C PRO A 10 5.30 5.99 -3.54
N ALA A 11 6.26 5.21 -3.04
CA ALA A 11 6.15 3.77 -2.84
C ALA A 11 4.96 3.32 -1.99
N ALA A 12 4.63 4.09 -0.95
CA ALA A 12 3.53 3.76 -0.05
C ALA A 12 2.18 3.99 -0.74
N TRP A 13 2.07 5.05 -1.54
CA TRP A 13 0.81 5.43 -2.18
C TRP A 13 0.54 4.63 -3.45
N THR A 14 1.56 4.23 -4.22
CA THR A 14 1.33 3.47 -5.47
C THR A 14 0.64 2.13 -5.21
N GLY A 15 1.15 1.35 -4.26
CA GLY A 15 0.53 0.06 -3.91
C GLY A 15 -0.91 0.21 -3.40
N VAL A 16 -1.16 1.25 -2.61
CA VAL A 16 -2.50 1.54 -2.05
C VAL A 16 -3.49 1.94 -3.14
N ILE A 17 -3.10 2.81 -4.08
CA ILE A 17 -3.97 3.21 -5.20
C ILE A 17 -4.34 1.98 -6.04
N ILE A 18 -3.37 1.13 -6.37
CA ILE A 18 -3.61 -0.08 -7.17
C ILE A 18 -4.57 -1.03 -6.42
N ALA A 19 -4.33 -1.26 -5.13
CA ALA A 19 -5.18 -2.10 -4.31
C ALA A 19 -6.60 -1.51 -4.16
N PHE A 20 -6.73 -0.18 -4.05
CA PHE A 20 -8.02 0.49 -3.97
C PHE A 20 -8.82 0.34 -5.27
N ILE A 21 -8.18 0.51 -6.43
CA ILE A 21 -8.82 0.26 -7.72
C ILE A 21 -9.27 -1.20 -7.83
N GLY A 22 -8.40 -2.15 -7.47
CA GLY A 22 -8.73 -3.57 -7.47
C GLY A 22 -9.92 -3.91 -6.55
N PHE A 23 -9.99 -3.27 -5.38
CA PHE A 23 -11.11 -3.41 -4.45
C PHE A 23 -12.42 -2.88 -5.05
N CYS A 24 -12.41 -1.69 -5.67
CA CYS A 24 -13.59 -1.14 -6.35
C CYS A 24 -14.06 -2.05 -7.49
N VAL A 25 -13.14 -2.56 -8.31
CA VAL A 25 -13.45 -3.50 -9.41
C VAL A 25 -14.05 -4.79 -8.86
N ALA A 26 -13.43 -5.39 -7.84
CA ALA A 26 -13.95 -6.60 -7.20
C ALA A 26 -15.35 -6.37 -6.61
N GLY A 27 -15.60 -5.22 -5.98
CA GLY A 27 -16.90 -4.85 -5.44
C GLY A 27 -18.00 -4.75 -6.50
N VAL A 28 -17.71 -4.07 -7.62
CA VAL A 28 -18.66 -3.95 -8.75
C VAL A 28 -19.04 -5.32 -9.31
N PHE A 29 -18.05 -6.19 -9.55
CA PHE A 29 -18.31 -7.52 -10.12
C PHE A 29 -18.91 -8.52 -9.13
N MET A 30 -18.64 -8.34 -7.82
CA MET A 30 -19.33 -9.10 -6.77
C MET A 30 -20.84 -8.79 -6.80
N VAL A 31 -21.22 -7.51 -6.89
CA VAL A 31 -22.63 -7.11 -6.98
C VAL A 31 -23.27 -7.58 -8.29
N ALA A 32 -22.53 -7.55 -9.39
CA ALA A 32 -22.99 -8.05 -10.69
C ALA A 32 -23.06 -9.58 -10.81
N ALA A 33 -22.73 -10.33 -9.73
CA ALA A 33 -22.67 -11.79 -9.72
C ALA A 33 -21.80 -12.37 -10.86
N GLN A 34 -20.71 -11.69 -11.21
CA GLN A 34 -19.76 -12.13 -12.26
C GLN A 34 -18.44 -12.58 -11.64
N PRO A 35 -18.23 -13.90 -11.45
CA PRO A 35 -17.04 -14.41 -10.76
C PRO A 35 -15.73 -14.05 -11.48
N ALA A 36 -15.74 -14.04 -12.82
CA ALA A 36 -14.56 -13.72 -13.61
C ALA A 36 -14.06 -12.29 -13.35
N GLY A 37 -14.98 -11.32 -13.27
CA GLY A 37 -14.62 -9.93 -12.97
C GLY A 37 -14.17 -9.72 -11.53
N PHE A 38 -14.73 -10.48 -10.58
CA PHE A 38 -14.25 -10.48 -9.19
C PHE A 38 -12.79 -10.94 -9.11
N TRP A 39 -12.44 -12.05 -9.77
CA TRP A 39 -11.07 -12.56 -9.80
C TRP A 39 -10.10 -11.62 -10.52
N ALA A 40 -10.56 -10.91 -11.55
CA ALA A 40 -9.76 -9.84 -12.17
C ALA A 40 -9.47 -8.70 -11.18
N GLY A 41 -10.46 -8.27 -10.38
CA GLY A 41 -10.25 -7.31 -9.29
C GLY A 41 -9.27 -7.83 -8.22
N MET A 42 -9.32 -9.13 -7.92
CA MET A 42 -8.39 -9.75 -6.98
C MET A 42 -6.96 -9.80 -7.51
N ALA A 43 -6.77 -10.08 -8.80
CA ALA A 43 -5.46 -9.99 -9.44
C ALA A 43 -4.88 -8.57 -9.37
N LEU A 44 -5.70 -7.52 -9.51
CA LEU A 44 -5.27 -6.13 -9.32
C LEU A 44 -4.81 -5.84 -7.89
N ILE A 45 -5.49 -6.37 -6.88
CA ILE A 45 -5.07 -6.20 -5.48
C ILE A 45 -3.70 -6.85 -5.24
N LEU A 46 -3.50 -8.06 -5.76
CA LEU A 46 -2.21 -8.75 -5.66
C LEU A 46 -1.10 -7.97 -6.38
N LEU A 47 -1.39 -7.41 -7.56
CA LEU A 47 -0.47 -6.51 -8.26
C LEU A 47 -0.07 -5.30 -7.42
N GLY A 48 -1.01 -4.69 -6.67
CA GLY A 48 -0.71 -3.59 -5.76
C GLY A 48 0.29 -3.99 -4.67
N GLY A 49 0.15 -5.19 -4.11
CA GLY A 49 1.11 -5.76 -3.16
C GLY A 49 2.48 -6.03 -3.77
N VAL A 50 2.52 -6.60 -4.99
CA VAL A 50 3.77 -6.84 -5.72
C VAL A 50 4.50 -5.53 -6.02
N VAL A 51 3.80 -4.51 -6.54
CA VAL A 51 4.38 -3.21 -6.86
C VAL A 51 4.89 -2.51 -5.59
N GLY A 52 4.11 -2.52 -4.51
CA GLY A 52 4.56 -1.99 -3.21
C GLY A 52 5.80 -2.70 -2.67
N GLY A 53 5.87 -4.02 -2.84
CA GLY A 53 7.05 -4.83 -2.51
C GLY A 53 8.27 -4.45 -3.33
N ILE A 54 8.14 -4.32 -4.66
CA ILE A 54 9.24 -3.90 -5.55
C ILE A 54 9.72 -2.50 -5.17
N MET A 55 8.81 -1.55 -4.94
CA MET A 55 9.19 -0.20 -4.53
C MET A 55 9.90 -0.15 -3.18
N ARG A 56 9.50 -1.02 -2.24
CA ARG A 56 10.23 -1.19 -0.98
C ARG A 56 11.64 -1.75 -1.21
N MET A 57 11.81 -2.71 -2.10
CA MET A 57 13.13 -3.27 -2.45
C MET A 57 14.03 -2.24 -3.15
N MET A 58 13.45 -1.34 -3.93
CA MET A 58 14.18 -0.23 -4.57
C MET A 58 14.56 0.91 -3.60
N GLY A 59 14.33 0.75 -2.29
CA GLY A 59 14.68 1.76 -1.30
C GLY A 59 13.77 3.00 -1.30
N LEU A 60 12.67 2.96 -2.05
CA LEU A 60 11.67 4.04 -2.10
C LEU A 60 10.68 3.98 -0.93
N GLY A 61 10.81 2.99 -0.04
CA GLY A 61 10.01 2.86 1.18
C GLY A 61 10.51 3.76 2.31
N GLN A 62 9.70 3.95 3.35
CA GLN A 62 10.09 4.75 4.52
C GLN A 62 11.30 4.12 5.25
N PRO A 63 12.31 4.91 5.62
CA PRO A 63 13.40 4.44 6.46
C PRO A 63 12.86 4.03 7.84
N LYS A 64 13.33 2.89 8.36
CA LYS A 64 13.02 2.45 9.72
C LYS A 64 13.67 3.42 10.70
N HIS A 65 12.91 4.36 11.25
CA HIS A 65 13.38 5.16 12.37
C HIS A 65 13.59 4.23 13.57
N THR A 66 14.84 3.89 13.84
CA THR A 66 15.23 3.28 15.11
C THR A 66 15.11 4.40 16.14
N HIS A 67 14.11 4.31 17.02
CA HIS A 67 14.03 5.21 18.17
C HIS A 67 15.32 5.04 18.98
N PRO A 68 16.15 6.09 19.15
CA PRO A 68 17.23 6.00 20.13
C PRO A 68 16.57 5.83 21.49
N VAL A 69 16.83 4.71 22.15
CA VAL A 69 16.49 4.53 23.57
C VAL A 69 17.18 5.66 24.32
N HIS A 70 16.40 6.43 25.07
CA HIS A 70 16.85 7.58 25.85
C HIS A 70 18.18 7.25 26.57
N GLU A 71 19.24 7.97 26.22
CA GLU A 71 20.46 8.03 27.01
C GLU A 71 20.10 8.75 28.32
N ALA A 72 19.78 7.96 29.35
CA ALA A 72 19.62 8.44 30.71
C ALA A 72 21.00 8.85 31.24
N LYS A 73 21.42 10.07 30.93
CA LYS A 73 22.51 10.74 31.63
C LYS A 73 22.04 11.05 33.05
N GLY A 74 22.70 10.41 34.02
CA GLY A 74 22.66 10.76 35.43
C GLY A 74 23.44 12.04 35.75
#